data_AF-A0A7X9JK41-F1
#
_entry.id   AF-A0A7X9JK41-F1
#
_cell.length_a   1.000
_cell.length_b   1.000
_cell.length_c   1.000
_cell.angle_alpha   90.00
_cell.angle_beta   90.00
_cell.angle_gamma   90.00
#
_symmetry.space_group_name_H-M   'P 1'
#
loop_
_entity.id
_entity.type
_entity.pdbx_description
1 polymer ?
#
loop_
_entity_poly.entity_id
_entity_poly.type
_entity_poly.pdbx_seq_one_letter_code
_entity_poly.pdbx_strand_id
1 'polypeptide(L)'
;GEIEKISILKDYIIIYDGALRLFNYNDKSFIDLSKRGKGPSEYISVNAIRANDEGVYFIDRRARKLHKISFEGKTIFTIDVGSNPSDFSVVNDSLILFFHGSFPINGRFYKATLFNIKTGKHSDYQLPYPENHSNFLYFDDWNNISTYNKSIKLRYSASNLVYEFDYTNLKLKNVLEFDFGENNLDETLLNNSFSEVYEFVDEANKRNIFFRVISFYETEKYLISSTFLKNKWYIYIYNKKLKTTQIFDKIKIGNKSLEISFDVIPKGCINGNLFFILEPYYIKENELYLESILQNRLKSISVTANPLILVVNESAIKF
;
A
#
# COMPACT_ATOMS: atom_id res chain seq x y z
N GLY A 1 14.63 13.64 1.98
CA GLY A 1 14.22 12.44 2.72
C GLY A 1 13.35 11.62 1.81
N GLU A 2 13.37 10.30 1.94
CA GLU A 2 12.52 9.39 1.16
C GLU A 2 11.15 9.26 1.85
N ILE A 3 10.05 9.28 1.08
CA ILE A 3 8.71 9.03 1.63
C ILE A 3 8.52 7.51 1.76
N GLU A 4 8.61 7.01 2.99
CA GLU A 4 8.49 5.58 3.29
C GLU A 4 7.05 5.08 3.31
N LYS A 5 6.12 5.91 3.81
CA LYS A 5 4.67 5.61 3.88
C LYS A 5 3.85 6.83 3.54
N ILE A 6 2.71 6.59 2.91
CA ILE A 6 1.72 7.61 2.55
C ILE A 6 0.31 7.09 2.79
N SER A 7 -0.57 7.95 3.32
CA SER A 7 -2.00 7.72 3.43
C SER A 7 -2.72 8.99 2.98
N ILE A 8 -3.82 8.83 2.25
CA ILE A 8 -4.55 9.95 1.65
C ILE A 8 -6.00 9.89 2.12
N LEU A 9 -6.51 11.00 2.61
CA LEU A 9 -7.90 11.13 3.06
C LEU A 9 -8.41 12.52 2.73
N LYS A 10 -9.45 12.60 1.90
CA LYS A 10 -10.00 13.85 1.38
C LYS A 10 -8.87 14.73 0.85
N ASP A 11 -8.68 15.90 1.44
CA ASP A 11 -7.66 16.88 1.04
C ASP A 11 -6.33 16.75 1.81
N TYR A 12 -6.23 15.73 2.67
CA TYR A 12 -5.08 15.46 3.50
C TYR A 12 -4.17 14.38 2.91
N ILE A 13 -2.88 14.66 2.92
CA ILE A 13 -1.80 13.71 2.65
C ILE A 13 -1.01 13.55 3.94
N ILE A 14 -1.04 12.33 4.48
CA ILE A 14 -0.23 11.93 5.62
C ILE A 14 0.98 11.19 5.09
N ILE A 15 2.18 11.65 5.42
CA ILE A 15 3.42 10.98 5.04
C ILE A 15 4.25 10.60 6.26
N TYR A 16 5.07 9.57 6.09
CA TYR A 16 6.17 9.27 6.98
C TYR A 16 7.46 9.15 6.17
N ASP A 17 8.48 9.89 6.59
CA ASP A 17 9.83 9.93 5.99
C ASP A 17 10.93 9.75 7.06
N GLY A 18 10.57 9.09 8.16
CA GLY A 18 11.28 9.14 9.45
C GLY A 18 10.60 10.05 10.48
N ALA A 19 9.74 10.97 10.03
CA ALA A 19 8.84 11.79 10.83
C ALA A 19 7.42 11.79 10.23
N LEU A 20 6.39 11.84 11.07
CA LEU A 20 4.99 11.80 10.65
C LEU A 20 4.50 13.22 10.38
N ARG A 21 4.03 13.47 9.16
CA ARG A 21 3.63 14.80 8.70
C ARG A 21 2.26 14.75 8.04
N LEU A 22 1.51 15.83 8.21
CA LEU A 22 0.20 16.05 7.60
C LEU A 22 0.26 17.30 6.72
N PHE A 23 -0.17 17.15 5.48
CA PHE A 23 -0.30 18.24 4.52
C PHE A 23 -1.76 18.32 4.07
N ASN A 24 -2.30 19.52 4.00
CA ASN A 24 -3.55 19.76 3.29
C ASN A 24 -3.21 20.45 1.96
N TYR A 25 -3.52 19.80 0.83
CA TYR A 25 -3.11 20.32 -0.47
C TYR A 25 -4.04 21.43 -0.99
N ASN A 26 -5.22 21.63 -0.41
CA ASN A 26 -6.15 22.70 -0.81
C ASN A 26 -5.72 24.05 -0.25
N ASP A 27 -5.43 24.12 1.06
CA ASP A 27 -4.99 25.36 1.72
C ASP A 27 -3.47 25.47 1.88
N LYS A 28 -2.72 24.42 1.50
CA LYS A 28 -1.26 24.30 1.61
C LYS A 28 -0.75 24.36 3.05
N SER A 29 -1.61 24.04 4.03
CA SER A 29 -1.20 23.94 5.42
C SER A 29 -0.39 22.68 5.68
N PHE A 30 0.43 22.78 6.73
CA PHE A 30 1.39 21.77 7.13
C PHE A 30 1.36 21.62 8.65
N ILE A 31 1.30 20.39 9.14
CA ILE A 31 1.37 20.06 10.56
C ILE A 31 2.38 18.92 10.75
N ASP A 32 3.36 19.13 11.64
CA ASP A 32 4.23 18.06 12.11
C ASP A 32 3.52 17.28 13.22
N LEU A 33 3.24 16.01 12.97
CA LEU A 33 2.57 15.10 13.90
C LEU A 33 3.59 14.25 14.68
N SER A 34 4.89 14.55 14.56
CA SER A 34 5.95 13.70 15.08
C SER A 34 6.09 13.76 16.59
N LYS A 35 6.07 12.59 17.22
CA LYS A 35 6.37 12.37 18.63
C LYS A 35 7.32 11.18 18.73
N ARG A 36 8.57 11.38 18.33
CA ARG A 36 9.55 10.28 18.30
C ARG A 36 10.12 10.03 19.69
N GLY A 37 10.19 8.76 20.08
CA GLY A 37 10.76 8.36 21.37
C GLY A 37 10.18 7.05 21.89
N LYS A 38 10.24 6.85 23.21
CA LYS A 38 9.81 5.61 23.89
C LYS A 38 8.70 5.83 24.91
N GLY A 39 8.24 7.08 25.07
CA GLY A 39 7.15 7.46 25.95
C GLY A 39 5.80 6.86 25.54
N PRO A 40 4.77 6.97 26.39
CA PRO A 40 3.47 6.34 26.15
C PRO A 40 2.75 6.80 24.88
N SER A 41 2.96 8.05 24.48
CA SER A 41 2.38 8.69 23.29
C SER A 41 3.38 8.87 22.15
N GLU A 42 4.60 8.36 22.32
CA GLU A 42 5.68 8.47 21.35
C GLU A 42 5.82 7.18 20.54
N TYR A 43 6.49 7.27 19.39
CA TYR A 43 6.75 6.14 18.50
C TYR A 43 8.22 6.06 18.08
N ILE A 44 8.67 4.87 17.70
CA ILE A 44 10.04 4.60 17.26
C ILE A 44 10.11 4.48 15.73
N SER A 45 9.23 3.67 15.13
CA SER A 45 9.22 3.42 13.68
C SER A 45 7.83 3.13 13.17
N VAL A 46 7.34 3.95 12.24
CA VAL A 46 6.01 3.77 11.65
C VAL A 46 6.09 2.74 10.53
N ASN A 47 5.21 1.74 10.57
CA ASN A 47 5.17 0.67 9.58
C ASN A 47 3.99 0.78 8.61
N ALA A 48 2.84 1.26 9.09
CA ALA A 48 1.66 1.48 8.28
C ALA A 48 0.87 2.68 8.82
N ILE A 49 0.20 3.40 7.94
CA ILE A 49 -0.62 4.58 8.24
C ILE A 49 -1.97 4.41 7.56
N ARG A 50 -3.03 4.75 8.28
CA ARG A 50 -4.39 4.92 7.74
C ARG A 50 -5.03 6.13 8.37
N ALA A 51 -5.89 6.82 7.65
CA ALA A 51 -6.67 7.91 8.19
C ALA A 51 -8.15 7.70 7.88
N ASN A 52 -9.00 8.11 8.79
CA ASN A 52 -10.43 8.27 8.56
C ASN A 52 -10.89 9.60 9.16
N ASP A 53 -12.18 9.88 9.11
CA ASP A 53 -12.74 11.15 9.58
C ASP A 53 -12.53 11.42 11.09
N GLU A 54 -12.15 10.40 11.86
CA GLU A 54 -11.89 10.51 13.30
C GLU A 54 -10.42 10.74 13.65
N GLY A 55 -9.51 10.60 12.68
CA GLY A 55 -8.09 10.85 12.88
C GLY A 55 -7.16 9.92 12.11
N VAL A 56 -5.89 10.01 12.48
CA VAL A 56 -4.78 9.26 11.87
C VAL A 56 -4.40 8.09 12.78
N TYR A 57 -4.40 6.90 12.20
CA TYR A 57 -3.96 5.67 12.82
C TYR A 57 -2.61 5.27 12.24
N PHE A 58 -1.74 4.74 13.08
CA PHE A 58 -0.48 4.17 12.60
C PHE A 58 0.05 3.07 13.52
N ILE A 59 0.82 2.15 12.92
CA ILE A 59 1.49 1.06 13.62
C ILE A 59 2.93 1.45 13.91
N ASP A 60 3.30 1.46 15.20
CA ASP A 60 4.70 1.44 15.61
C ASP A 60 5.18 -0.01 15.67
N ARG A 61 5.97 -0.42 14.67
CA ARG A 61 6.49 -1.78 14.56
C ARG A 61 7.51 -2.13 15.64
N ARG A 62 8.33 -1.19 16.11
CA ARG A 62 9.34 -1.51 17.12
C ARG A 62 8.72 -1.58 18.52
N ALA A 63 7.72 -0.75 18.80
CA ALA A 63 7.01 -0.80 20.07
C ALA A 63 5.83 -1.78 20.10
N ARG A 64 5.42 -2.34 18.95
CA ARG A 64 4.20 -3.16 18.78
C ARG A 64 2.94 -2.44 19.23
N LYS A 65 2.81 -1.16 18.87
CA LYS A 65 1.71 -0.31 19.28
C LYS A 65 0.89 0.16 18.10
N LEU A 66 -0.41 0.22 18.29
CA LEU A 66 -1.30 1.00 17.45
C LEU A 66 -1.54 2.35 18.13
N HIS A 67 -1.35 3.42 17.37
CA HIS A 67 -1.65 4.78 17.80
C HIS A 67 -2.84 5.32 17.01
N LYS A 68 -3.69 6.11 17.67
CA LYS A 68 -4.64 7.03 17.02
C LYS A 68 -4.37 8.45 17.51
N ILE A 69 -4.23 9.38 16.59
CA ILE A 69 -4.03 10.80 16.86
C ILE A 69 -5.05 11.64 16.08
N SER A 70 -5.40 12.81 16.61
CA SER A 70 -6.20 13.80 15.87
C SER A 70 -5.39 14.48 14.77
N PHE A 71 -6.06 15.21 13.88
CA PHE A 71 -5.39 15.98 12.82
C PHE A 71 -4.55 17.14 13.37
N GLU A 72 -4.78 17.56 14.60
CA GLU A 72 -3.97 18.54 15.34
C GLU A 72 -2.81 17.89 16.13
N GLY A 73 -2.62 16.57 16.01
CA GLY A 73 -1.53 15.84 16.68
C GLY A 73 -1.79 15.50 18.14
N LYS A 74 -3.03 15.65 18.63
CA LYS A 74 -3.38 15.17 19.98
C LYS A 74 -3.49 13.65 19.98
N THR A 75 -2.86 13.00 20.95
CA THR A 75 -3.00 11.54 21.11
C THR A 75 -4.40 11.21 21.62
N ILE A 76 -5.12 10.39 20.86
CA ILE A 76 -6.46 9.90 21.22
C ILE A 76 -6.30 8.60 22.02
N PHE A 77 -5.54 7.64 21.49
CA PHE A 77 -5.14 6.45 22.24
C PHE A 77 -3.82 5.87 21.71
N THR A 78 -3.19 5.07 22.57
CA THR A 78 -2.10 4.16 22.22
C THR A 78 -2.41 2.81 22.87
N ILE A 79 -2.29 1.71 22.12
CA ILE A 79 -2.54 0.36 22.62
C ILE A 79 -1.47 -0.60 22.13
N ASP A 80 -0.99 -1.48 23.01
CA ASP A 80 -0.14 -2.61 22.63
C ASP A 80 -0.97 -3.63 21.86
N VAL A 81 -0.51 -4.02 20.68
CA VAL A 81 -1.20 -4.97 19.81
C VAL A 81 -0.60 -6.38 19.86
N GLY A 82 0.46 -6.60 20.64
CA GLY A 82 1.08 -7.91 20.86
C GLY A 82 1.66 -8.57 19.60
N SER A 83 1.68 -7.87 18.47
CA SER A 83 2.02 -8.37 17.14
C SER A 83 2.66 -7.28 16.28
N ASN A 84 3.18 -7.65 15.10
CA ASN A 84 3.83 -6.75 14.15
C ASN A 84 3.11 -6.77 12.80
N PRO A 85 1.89 -6.20 12.71
CA PRO A 85 1.16 -6.18 11.46
C PRO A 85 1.92 -5.34 10.42
N SER A 86 2.04 -5.87 9.20
CA SER A 86 2.65 -5.20 8.07
C SER A 86 1.75 -4.09 7.51
N ASP A 87 0.44 -4.28 7.57
CA ASP A 87 -0.56 -3.27 7.20
C ASP A 87 -1.88 -3.47 7.96
N PHE A 88 -2.83 -2.54 7.85
CA PHE A 88 -4.12 -2.65 8.52
C PHE A 88 -5.25 -1.86 7.85
N SER A 89 -6.49 -2.17 8.23
CA SER A 89 -7.66 -1.35 7.94
C SER A 89 -8.59 -1.25 9.15
N VAL A 90 -9.17 -0.08 9.35
CA VAL A 90 -10.15 0.18 10.39
C VAL A 90 -11.50 -0.37 9.91
N VAL A 91 -12.00 -1.41 10.58
CA VAL A 91 -13.31 -2.02 10.26
C VAL A 91 -14.43 -1.17 10.86
N ASN A 92 -14.27 -0.77 12.12
CA ASN A 92 -15.10 0.17 12.86
C ASN A 92 -14.35 0.67 14.10
N ASP A 93 -15.00 1.48 14.94
CA ASP A 93 -14.42 2.12 16.14
C ASP A 93 -13.85 1.14 17.18
N SER A 94 -14.17 -0.14 17.08
CA SER A 94 -13.73 -1.17 18.01
C SER A 94 -12.93 -2.30 17.37
N LEU A 95 -12.93 -2.43 16.04
CA LEU A 95 -12.33 -3.55 15.31
C LEU A 95 -11.38 -3.07 14.22
N ILE A 96 -10.23 -3.71 14.17
CA ILE A 96 -9.21 -3.50 13.14
C ILE A 96 -8.87 -4.83 12.49
N LEU A 97 -8.81 -4.82 11.16
CA LEU A 97 -8.25 -5.93 10.40
C LEU A 97 -6.75 -5.68 10.25
N PHE A 98 -5.95 -6.50 10.92
CA PHE A 98 -4.50 -6.52 10.76
C PHE A 98 -4.11 -7.51 9.69
N PHE A 99 -3.15 -7.10 8.85
CA PHE A 99 -2.45 -7.97 7.92
C PHE A 99 -1.01 -8.15 8.41
N HIS A 100 -0.55 -9.39 8.47
CA HIS A 100 0.74 -9.78 9.08
C HIS A 100 1.76 -10.27 8.06
N GLY A 101 1.42 -10.30 6.77
CA GLY A 101 2.31 -10.79 5.73
C GLY A 101 2.70 -12.25 5.99
N SER A 102 3.99 -12.54 6.07
CA SER A 102 4.52 -13.89 6.36
C SER A 102 5.05 -14.04 7.78
N PHE A 103 4.66 -13.16 8.71
CA PHE A 103 5.07 -13.27 10.11
C PHE A 103 4.07 -14.10 10.91
N PRO A 104 4.53 -15.13 11.65
CA PRO A 104 3.67 -15.86 12.57
C PRO A 104 3.29 -15.00 13.77
N ILE A 105 2.09 -15.24 14.31
CA ILE A 105 1.56 -14.57 15.49
C ILE A 105 1.39 -15.64 16.56
N ASN A 106 2.11 -15.52 17.68
CA ASN A 106 2.06 -16.50 18.78
C ASN A 106 2.24 -17.96 18.29
N GLY A 107 3.15 -18.19 17.34
CA GLY A 107 3.42 -19.50 16.76
C GLY A 107 2.37 -20.02 15.77
N ARG A 108 1.42 -19.17 15.33
CA ARG A 108 0.42 -19.53 14.33
C ARG A 108 0.57 -18.71 13.04
N PHE A 109 0.36 -19.37 11.90
CA PHE A 109 0.55 -18.79 10.56
C PHE A 109 -0.78 -18.28 9.98
N TYR A 110 -1.06 -16.99 10.20
CA TYR A 110 -2.22 -16.31 9.63
C TYR A 110 -1.81 -15.04 8.89
N LYS A 111 -2.38 -14.83 7.69
CA LYS A 111 -2.13 -13.61 6.90
C LYS A 111 -2.84 -12.42 7.52
N ALA A 112 -3.98 -12.63 8.18
CA ALA A 112 -4.73 -11.55 8.78
C ALA A 112 -5.31 -11.93 10.16
N THR A 113 -5.69 -10.94 10.95
CA THR A 113 -6.44 -11.15 12.20
C THR A 113 -7.37 -9.98 12.45
N LEU A 114 -8.46 -10.22 13.18
CA LEU A 114 -9.22 -9.14 13.80
C LEU A 114 -8.66 -8.81 15.18
N PHE A 115 -8.46 -7.51 15.42
CA PHE A 115 -8.04 -6.96 16.70
C PHE A 115 -9.13 -6.07 17.28
N ASN A 116 -9.49 -6.31 18.53
CA ASN A 116 -10.49 -5.55 19.25
C ASN A 116 -9.83 -4.52 20.17
N ILE A 117 -10.01 -3.23 19.83
CA ILE A 117 -9.39 -2.10 20.53
C ILE A 117 -9.84 -2.02 22.00
N LYS A 118 -11.11 -2.35 22.28
CA LYS A 118 -11.68 -2.25 23.64
C LYS A 118 -11.08 -3.29 24.59
N THR A 119 -10.80 -4.48 24.08
CA THR A 119 -10.28 -5.60 24.88
C THR A 119 -8.76 -5.77 24.78
N GLY A 120 -8.12 -5.14 23.79
CA GLY A 120 -6.70 -5.31 23.49
C GLY A 120 -6.34 -6.72 23.01
N LYS A 121 -7.30 -7.46 22.45
CA LYS A 121 -7.13 -8.87 22.06
C LYS A 121 -7.41 -9.08 20.58
N HIS A 122 -6.70 -10.04 20.00
CA HIS A 122 -7.08 -10.59 18.71
C HIS A 122 -8.30 -11.49 18.91
N SER A 123 -9.42 -11.12 18.28
CA SER A 123 -10.69 -11.86 18.46
C SER A 123 -10.73 -13.09 17.59
N ASP A 124 -10.18 -13.03 16.37
CA ASP A 124 -10.28 -14.09 15.38
C ASP A 124 -9.07 -14.09 14.43
N TYR A 125 -8.53 -15.28 14.17
CA TYR A 125 -7.50 -15.46 13.16
C TYR A 125 -8.13 -15.60 11.78
N GLN A 126 -7.71 -14.74 10.86
CA GLN A 126 -8.29 -14.60 9.52
C GLN A 126 -7.29 -15.14 8.49
N LEU A 127 -7.79 -15.92 7.54
CA LEU A 127 -7.00 -16.41 6.40
C LEU A 127 -5.70 -17.15 6.84
N PRO A 128 -5.79 -18.46 7.16
CA PRO A 128 -4.59 -19.25 7.45
C PRO A 128 -3.68 -19.26 6.22
N TYR A 129 -2.39 -19.42 6.44
CA TYR A 129 -1.47 -19.72 5.34
C TYR A 129 -0.60 -20.94 5.63
N PRO A 130 -0.21 -21.69 4.59
CA PRO A 130 0.69 -22.83 4.73
C PRO A 130 2.03 -22.44 5.36
N GLU A 131 2.53 -23.22 6.31
CA GLU A 131 3.78 -22.94 7.03
C GLU A 131 4.99 -22.82 6.10
N ASN A 132 5.04 -23.59 5.00
CA ASN A 132 6.09 -23.52 3.98
C ASN A 132 6.14 -22.15 3.27
N HIS A 133 5.05 -21.39 3.25
CA HIS A 133 5.06 -20.03 2.70
C HIS A 133 5.72 -19.01 3.65
N SER A 134 6.00 -19.40 4.90
CA SER A 134 6.71 -18.52 5.83
C SER A 134 8.12 -18.23 5.33
N ASN A 135 8.77 -19.15 4.60
CA ASN A 135 10.15 -18.99 4.09
C ASN A 135 10.34 -17.82 3.10
N PHE A 136 9.27 -17.29 2.51
CA PHE A 136 9.30 -16.15 1.58
C PHE A 136 9.24 -14.80 2.32
N LEU A 137 9.95 -14.69 3.45
CA LEU A 137 9.68 -13.85 4.62
C LEU A 137 9.47 -12.33 4.41
N TYR A 138 9.70 -11.73 3.24
CA TYR A 138 9.83 -10.27 3.14
C TYR A 138 9.31 -9.62 1.85
N PHE A 139 8.19 -10.09 1.30
CA PHE A 139 7.47 -9.24 0.35
C PHE A 139 6.86 -8.03 1.07
N ASP A 140 7.38 -6.84 0.80
CA ASP A 140 6.72 -5.60 1.20
C ASP A 140 5.46 -5.41 0.33
N ASP A 141 4.33 -5.92 0.82
CA ASP A 141 3.04 -5.84 0.16
C ASP A 141 2.46 -4.42 0.24
N TRP A 142 3.15 -3.46 -0.37
CA TRP A 142 2.78 -2.05 -0.32
C TRP A 142 1.38 -1.84 -0.89
N ASN A 143 0.49 -1.27 -0.08
CA ASN A 143 -0.89 -0.93 -0.40
C ASN A 143 -1.65 -2.16 -0.92
N ASN A 144 -1.64 -3.22 -0.10
CA ASN A 144 -2.33 -4.48 -0.37
C ASN A 144 -3.74 -4.55 0.22
N ILE A 145 -4.14 -3.54 1.00
CA ILE A 145 -5.51 -3.35 1.46
C ILE A 145 -6.09 -2.13 0.76
N SER A 146 -7.23 -2.33 0.08
CA SER A 146 -8.05 -1.26 -0.46
C SER A 146 -9.33 -1.12 0.34
N THR A 147 -9.72 0.12 0.64
CA THR A 147 -10.99 0.45 1.29
C THR A 147 -11.78 1.39 0.39
N TYR A 148 -12.92 0.94 -0.12
CA TYR A 148 -13.81 1.73 -0.96
C TYR A 148 -15.27 1.44 -0.62
N ASN A 149 -16.08 2.49 -0.43
CA ASN A 149 -17.52 2.38 -0.09
C ASN A 149 -17.81 1.37 1.05
N LYS A 150 -17.05 1.44 2.16
CA LYS A 150 -17.12 0.52 3.30
C LYS A 150 -16.85 -0.96 2.97
N SER A 151 -16.32 -1.27 1.79
CA SER A 151 -15.73 -2.57 1.47
C SER A 151 -14.24 -2.53 1.81
N ILE A 152 -13.73 -3.59 2.43
CA ILE A 152 -12.30 -3.79 2.67
C ILE A 152 -11.89 -5.00 1.84
N LYS A 153 -10.99 -4.78 0.88
CA LYS A 153 -10.39 -5.83 0.07
C LYS A 153 -8.92 -5.97 0.39
N LEU A 154 -8.46 -7.20 0.55
CA LEU A 154 -7.11 -7.58 0.91
C LEU A 154 -6.55 -8.51 -0.17
N ARG A 155 -5.27 -8.32 -0.50
CA ARG A 155 -4.45 -9.26 -1.27
C ARG A 155 -3.09 -9.45 -0.60
N TYR A 156 -2.34 -10.46 -1.02
CA TYR A 156 -0.98 -10.71 -0.52
C TYR A 156 -0.12 -11.40 -1.58
N SER A 157 1.21 -11.38 -1.42
CA SER A 157 2.14 -11.90 -2.44
C SER A 157 2.08 -13.43 -2.46
N ALA A 158 2.45 -14.05 -3.58
CA ALA A 158 2.26 -15.47 -3.81
C ALA A 158 0.79 -15.92 -3.64
N SER A 159 -0.13 -15.09 -4.15
CA SER A 159 -1.55 -15.41 -4.32
C SER A 159 -2.11 -14.57 -5.45
N ASN A 160 -2.91 -15.17 -6.32
CA ASN A 160 -3.68 -14.48 -7.35
C ASN A 160 -5.09 -14.06 -6.86
N LEU A 161 -5.46 -14.45 -5.63
CA LEU A 161 -6.78 -14.18 -5.06
C LEU A 161 -6.85 -12.82 -4.35
N VAL A 162 -8.03 -12.19 -4.45
CA VAL A 162 -8.43 -11.02 -3.67
C VAL A 162 -9.57 -11.42 -2.74
N TYR A 163 -9.42 -11.04 -1.48
CA TYR A 163 -10.37 -11.35 -0.43
C TYR A 163 -11.10 -10.08 -0.01
N GLU A 164 -12.41 -10.17 0.19
CA GLU A 164 -13.22 -9.10 0.76
C GLU A 164 -13.62 -9.46 2.20
N PHE A 165 -13.60 -8.46 3.08
CA PHE A 165 -14.07 -8.61 4.45
C PHE A 165 -15.60 -8.65 4.50
N ASP A 166 -16.13 -9.79 4.91
CA ASP A 166 -17.55 -9.99 5.20
C ASP A 166 -17.85 -9.50 6.62
N TYR A 167 -18.51 -8.34 6.71
CA TYR A 167 -18.90 -7.73 7.98
C TYR A 167 -19.94 -8.53 8.77
N THR A 168 -20.75 -9.37 8.12
CA THR A 168 -21.79 -10.17 8.78
C THR A 168 -21.17 -11.37 9.50
N ASN A 169 -20.26 -12.05 8.83
CA ASN A 169 -19.63 -13.27 9.37
C ASN A 169 -18.24 -13.00 9.97
N LEU A 170 -17.77 -11.74 9.94
CA LEU A 170 -16.46 -11.30 10.39
C LEU A 170 -15.33 -12.16 9.80
N LYS A 171 -15.39 -12.41 8.49
CA LYS A 171 -14.42 -13.27 7.80
C LYS A 171 -14.00 -12.75 6.44
N LEU A 172 -12.81 -13.12 5.99
CA LEU A 172 -12.36 -12.87 4.62
C LEU A 172 -12.96 -13.92 3.66
N LYS A 173 -13.51 -13.47 2.53
CA LYS A 173 -14.05 -14.32 1.46
C LYS A 173 -13.36 -13.97 0.14
N ASN A 174 -13.00 -14.98 -0.65
CA ASN A 174 -12.52 -14.76 -2.01
C ASN A 174 -13.65 -14.12 -2.85
N VAL A 175 -13.32 -13.06 -3.59
CA VAL A 175 -14.26 -12.35 -4.47
C VAL A 175 -13.72 -12.10 -5.87
N LEU A 176 -12.40 -12.12 -6.08
CA LEU A 176 -11.77 -11.89 -7.38
C LEU A 176 -10.47 -12.69 -7.49
N GLU A 177 -10.08 -12.95 -8.72
CA GLU A 177 -8.84 -13.61 -9.09
C GLU A 177 -8.15 -12.84 -10.21
N PHE A 178 -6.83 -12.67 -10.09
CA PHE A 178 -5.99 -12.20 -11.18
C PHE A 178 -5.59 -13.39 -12.05
N ASP A 179 -6.05 -13.41 -13.30
CA ASP A 179 -5.68 -14.43 -14.26
C ASP A 179 -4.56 -13.92 -15.18
N PHE A 180 -3.38 -14.51 -15.03
CA PHE A 180 -2.19 -14.27 -15.86
C PHE A 180 -1.97 -15.39 -16.90
N GLY A 181 -2.96 -16.27 -17.12
CA GLY A 181 -2.89 -17.37 -18.09
C GLY A 181 -1.73 -18.33 -17.81
N GLU A 182 -0.87 -18.55 -18.80
CA GLU A 182 0.35 -19.37 -18.67
C GLU A 182 1.36 -18.80 -17.65
N ASN A 183 1.24 -17.52 -17.31
CA ASN A 183 2.10 -16.85 -16.35
C ASN A 183 1.48 -16.83 -14.94
N ASN A 184 0.42 -17.60 -14.66
CA ASN A 184 -0.13 -17.72 -13.31
C ASN A 184 0.90 -18.29 -12.31
N LEU A 185 0.63 -18.06 -11.03
CA LEU A 185 1.45 -18.60 -9.95
C LEU A 185 1.41 -20.13 -9.98
N ASP A 186 2.59 -20.75 -10.11
CA ASP A 186 2.76 -22.20 -9.98
C ASP A 186 2.82 -22.56 -8.49
N GLU A 187 1.74 -23.16 -7.96
CA GLU A 187 1.67 -23.57 -6.55
C GLU A 187 2.78 -24.54 -6.15
N THR A 188 3.32 -25.31 -7.11
CA THR A 188 4.44 -26.23 -6.81
C THR A 188 5.72 -25.47 -6.46
N LEU A 189 5.90 -24.24 -6.97
CA LEU A 189 7.02 -23.39 -6.59
C LEU A 189 6.95 -22.98 -5.11
N LEU A 190 5.74 -22.84 -4.55
CA LEU A 190 5.55 -22.49 -3.14
C LEU A 190 5.94 -23.61 -2.17
N ASN A 191 6.08 -24.85 -2.69
CA ASN A 191 6.57 -25.98 -1.92
C ASN A 191 8.09 -26.06 -1.86
N ASN A 192 8.80 -25.28 -2.69
CA ASN A 192 10.25 -25.22 -2.63
C ASN A 192 10.70 -24.43 -1.40
N SER A 193 11.80 -24.86 -0.80
CA SER A 193 12.45 -24.11 0.27
C SER A 193 13.45 -23.15 -0.35
N PHE A 194 13.27 -21.85 -0.10
CA PHE A 194 14.20 -20.79 -0.48
C PHE A 194 14.82 -20.22 0.77
N SER A 195 16.10 -19.86 0.69
CA SER A 195 16.82 -19.26 1.82
C SER A 195 16.44 -17.79 2.00
N GLU A 196 16.18 -17.10 0.89
CA GLU A 196 15.85 -15.67 0.83
C GLU A 196 14.77 -15.36 -0.21
N VAL A 197 14.12 -14.19 -0.07
CA VAL A 197 13.07 -13.75 -1.01
C VAL A 197 13.61 -13.54 -2.43
N TYR A 198 14.88 -13.16 -2.59
CA TYR A 198 15.50 -12.93 -3.90
C TYR A 198 15.60 -14.22 -4.72
N GLU A 199 15.91 -15.36 -4.09
CA GLU A 199 15.99 -16.64 -4.80
C GLU A 199 14.62 -17.04 -5.38
N PHE A 200 13.55 -16.83 -4.63
CA PHE A 200 12.20 -17.07 -5.11
C PHE A 200 11.82 -16.12 -6.26
N VAL A 201 12.16 -14.83 -6.14
CA VAL A 201 11.93 -13.84 -7.20
C VAL A 201 12.68 -14.22 -8.47
N ASP A 202 13.94 -14.64 -8.36
CA ASP A 202 14.76 -15.08 -9.48
C ASP A 202 14.20 -16.31 -10.17
N GLU A 203 13.79 -17.33 -9.40
CA GLU A 203 13.13 -18.52 -9.97
C GLU A 203 11.80 -18.19 -10.62
N ALA A 204 11.00 -17.32 -9.99
CA ALA A 204 9.73 -16.86 -10.57
C ALA A 204 9.96 -16.12 -11.91
N ASN A 205 10.98 -15.26 -11.98
CA ASN A 205 11.33 -14.55 -13.20
C ASN A 205 11.84 -15.49 -14.30
N LYS A 206 12.71 -16.47 -13.98
CA LYS A 206 13.19 -17.48 -14.95
C LYS A 206 12.04 -18.28 -15.58
N ARG A 207 11.00 -18.56 -14.79
CA ARG A 207 9.79 -19.29 -15.23
C ARG A 207 8.74 -18.37 -15.85
N ASN A 208 8.96 -17.06 -15.87
CA ASN A 208 7.99 -16.05 -16.29
C ASN A 208 6.64 -16.16 -15.56
N ILE A 209 6.65 -16.48 -14.26
CA ILE A 209 5.41 -16.59 -13.48
C ILE A 209 5.16 -15.33 -12.67
N PHE A 210 3.89 -15.04 -12.47
CA PHE A 210 3.39 -14.03 -11.57
C PHE A 210 3.63 -14.46 -10.12
N PHE A 211 4.05 -13.51 -9.29
CA PHE A 211 4.21 -13.75 -7.85
C PHE A 211 3.79 -12.57 -6.97
N ARG A 212 3.56 -11.37 -7.50
CA ARG A 212 3.28 -10.19 -6.67
C ARG A 212 2.50 -9.11 -7.40
N VAL A 213 1.31 -8.78 -6.88
CA VAL A 213 0.60 -7.52 -7.15
C VAL A 213 0.92 -6.53 -6.03
N ILE A 214 1.06 -5.24 -6.31
CA ILE A 214 1.11 -4.15 -5.32
C ILE A 214 0.24 -2.98 -5.78
N SER A 215 0.16 -1.91 -4.99
CA SER A 215 -0.57 -0.69 -5.38
C SER A 215 -2.03 -1.00 -5.74
N PHE A 216 -2.70 -1.79 -4.90
CA PHE A 216 -4.06 -2.26 -5.14
C PHE A 216 -5.08 -1.23 -4.63
N TYR A 217 -5.80 -0.62 -5.55
CA TYR A 217 -6.82 0.39 -5.26
C TYR A 217 -8.13 0.09 -5.96
N GLU A 218 -9.23 0.33 -5.25
CA GLU A 218 -10.57 0.30 -5.79
C GLU A 218 -11.17 1.70 -5.80
N THR A 219 -11.79 2.07 -6.92
CA THR A 219 -12.57 3.30 -7.08
C THR A 219 -14.00 2.92 -7.47
N GLU A 220 -14.88 3.88 -7.74
CA GLU A 220 -16.23 3.55 -8.23
C GLU A 220 -16.18 2.76 -9.55
N LYS A 221 -15.28 3.15 -10.44
CA LYS A 221 -15.24 2.68 -11.83
C LYS A 221 -14.19 1.61 -12.07
N TYR A 222 -13.10 1.61 -11.31
CA TYR A 222 -11.94 0.77 -11.61
C TYR A 222 -11.40 -0.01 -10.41
N LEU A 223 -10.72 -1.11 -10.72
CA LEU A 223 -9.69 -1.69 -9.87
C LEU A 223 -8.34 -1.42 -10.52
N ILE A 224 -7.40 -0.90 -9.75
CA ILE A 224 -6.08 -0.47 -10.21
C ILE A 224 -5.05 -1.23 -9.42
N SER A 225 -4.06 -1.79 -10.10
CA SER A 225 -3.00 -2.56 -9.46
C SER A 225 -1.72 -2.53 -10.27
N SER A 226 -0.61 -2.92 -9.68
CA SER A 226 0.68 -3.03 -10.36
C SER A 226 1.31 -4.39 -10.13
N THR A 227 1.97 -4.96 -11.13
CA THR A 227 2.67 -6.26 -11.01
C THR A 227 4.07 -6.16 -11.58
N PHE A 228 4.96 -7.02 -11.09
CA PHE A 228 6.24 -7.28 -11.75
C PHE A 228 6.19 -8.65 -12.41
N LEU A 229 6.40 -8.69 -13.73
CA LEU A 229 6.33 -9.91 -14.53
C LEU A 229 7.32 -9.81 -15.70
N LYS A 230 8.02 -10.90 -16.05
CA LYS A 230 8.95 -10.94 -17.19
C LYS A 230 9.97 -9.79 -17.16
N ASN A 231 10.52 -9.51 -15.97
CA ASN A 231 11.46 -8.42 -15.69
C ASN A 231 10.94 -7.00 -16.00
N LYS A 232 9.63 -6.79 -16.02
CA LYS A 232 8.99 -5.49 -16.26
C LYS A 232 7.87 -5.23 -15.27
N TRP A 233 7.68 -3.95 -14.95
CA TRP A 233 6.51 -3.51 -14.20
C TRP A 233 5.36 -3.19 -15.13
N TYR A 234 4.16 -3.55 -14.68
CA TYR A 234 2.91 -3.23 -15.37
C TYR A 234 1.91 -2.60 -14.41
N ILE A 235 1.10 -1.68 -14.91
CA ILE A 235 -0.14 -1.23 -14.25
C ILE A 235 -1.32 -1.87 -14.96
N TYR A 236 -2.27 -2.39 -14.19
CA TYR A 236 -3.53 -2.95 -14.64
C TYR A 236 -4.66 -2.04 -14.19
N ILE A 237 -5.56 -1.71 -15.12
CA ILE A 237 -6.79 -0.97 -14.83
C ILE A 237 -7.95 -1.83 -15.33
N TYR A 238 -8.71 -2.38 -14.40
CA TYR A 238 -9.92 -3.16 -14.69
C TYR A 238 -11.14 -2.26 -14.56
N ASN A 239 -11.88 -2.08 -15.65
CA ASN A 239 -13.16 -1.35 -15.67
C ASN A 239 -14.28 -2.25 -15.15
N LYS A 240 -14.84 -1.91 -13.99
CA LYS A 240 -15.87 -2.72 -13.31
C LYS A 240 -17.18 -2.82 -14.08
N LYS A 241 -17.53 -1.79 -14.87
CA LYS A 241 -18.76 -1.74 -15.67
C LYS A 241 -18.62 -2.51 -16.98
N LEU A 242 -17.52 -2.25 -17.71
CA LEU A 242 -17.28 -2.86 -19.02
C LEU A 242 -16.69 -4.27 -18.91
N LYS A 243 -16.18 -4.65 -17.73
CA LYS A 243 -15.48 -5.92 -17.48
C LYS A 243 -14.29 -6.12 -18.40
N THR A 244 -13.54 -5.06 -18.64
CA THR A 244 -12.34 -5.07 -19.49
C THR A 244 -11.12 -4.64 -18.68
N THR A 245 -9.98 -5.26 -18.97
CA THR A 245 -8.69 -4.91 -18.36
C THR A 245 -7.81 -4.25 -19.40
N GLN A 246 -7.13 -3.19 -18.99
CA GLN A 246 -6.06 -2.57 -19.76
C GLN A 246 -4.75 -2.71 -18.99
N ILE A 247 -3.67 -2.89 -19.72
CA ILE A 247 -2.35 -3.20 -19.18
C ILE A 247 -1.35 -2.23 -19.80
N PHE A 248 -0.50 -1.64 -18.96
CA PHE A 248 0.46 -0.63 -19.39
C PHE A 248 1.83 -0.93 -18.78
N ASP A 249 2.87 -0.85 -19.60
CA ASP A 249 4.27 -0.81 -19.16
C ASP A 249 4.86 0.60 -19.19
N LYS A 250 4.06 1.60 -19.60
CA LYS A 250 4.41 3.02 -19.61
C LYS A 250 3.25 3.92 -19.17
N ILE A 251 3.57 5.05 -18.54
CA ILE A 251 2.62 6.14 -18.26
C ILE A 251 3.03 7.40 -19.00
N LYS A 252 2.05 8.13 -19.55
CA LYS A 252 2.29 9.43 -20.18
C LYS A 252 2.18 10.54 -19.15
N ILE A 253 3.24 11.31 -18.98
CA ILE A 253 3.33 12.45 -18.06
C ILE A 253 3.72 13.68 -18.90
N GLY A 254 2.72 14.53 -19.20
CA GLY A 254 2.88 15.62 -20.17
C GLY A 254 3.17 15.08 -21.58
N ASN A 255 4.30 15.50 -22.16
CA ASN A 255 4.75 15.07 -23.49
C ASN A 255 5.70 13.87 -23.48
N LYS A 256 6.09 13.36 -22.31
CA LYS A 256 7.01 12.24 -22.17
C LYS A 256 6.25 10.98 -21.77
N SER A 257 6.76 9.83 -22.20
CA SER A 257 6.31 8.52 -21.77
C SER A 257 7.38 7.93 -20.88
N LEU A 258 6.99 7.50 -19.68
CA LEU A 258 7.87 6.92 -18.69
C LEU A 258 7.58 5.43 -18.58
N GLU A 259 8.63 4.64 -18.49
CA GLU A 259 8.49 3.23 -18.11
C GLU A 259 7.97 3.12 -16.68
N ILE A 260 7.02 2.21 -16.49
CA ILE A 260 6.57 1.88 -15.15
C ILE A 260 7.74 1.20 -14.44
N SER A 261 7.99 1.64 -13.22
CA SER A 261 8.97 1.04 -12.31
C SER A 261 8.38 1.03 -10.90
N PHE A 262 9.10 0.46 -9.94
CA PHE A 262 8.68 0.53 -8.54
C PHE A 262 8.54 1.97 -8.02
N ASP A 263 9.29 2.91 -8.59
CA ASP A 263 9.22 4.34 -8.26
C ASP A 263 8.10 5.06 -9.01
N VAL A 264 7.66 4.51 -10.16
CA VAL A 264 6.62 5.08 -11.04
C VAL A 264 5.36 4.20 -11.05
N ILE A 265 4.83 3.92 -9.86
CA ILE A 265 3.52 3.29 -9.63
C ILE A 265 2.70 4.10 -8.63
N PRO A 266 1.36 4.00 -8.66
CA PRO A 266 0.53 4.78 -7.75
C PRO A 266 0.78 4.36 -6.29
N LYS A 267 1.07 5.34 -5.43
CA LYS A 267 1.30 5.18 -3.99
C LYS A 267 0.06 5.53 -3.15
N GLY A 268 -0.98 6.08 -3.77
CA GLY A 268 -2.30 6.24 -3.17
C GLY A 268 -3.38 6.49 -4.22
N CYS A 269 -4.64 6.35 -3.81
CA CYS A 269 -5.81 6.66 -4.64
C CYS A 269 -6.94 7.23 -3.80
N ILE A 270 -7.56 8.33 -4.26
CA ILE A 270 -8.80 8.85 -3.70
C ILE A 270 -9.68 9.48 -4.77
N ASN A 271 -10.98 9.16 -4.77
CA ASN A 271 -11.97 9.73 -5.70
C ASN A 271 -11.54 9.65 -7.18
N GLY A 272 -10.89 8.54 -7.55
CA GLY A 272 -10.37 8.33 -8.90
C GLY A 272 -9.09 9.12 -9.21
N ASN A 273 -8.50 9.83 -8.27
CA ASN A 273 -7.19 10.44 -8.44
C ASN A 273 -6.11 9.48 -7.92
N LEU A 274 -5.14 9.16 -8.77
CA LEU A 274 -3.95 8.39 -8.45
C LEU A 274 -2.82 9.33 -8.05
N PHE A 275 -2.11 8.96 -7.00
CA PHE A 275 -1.01 9.74 -6.44
C PHE A 275 0.29 9.00 -6.68
N PHE A 276 1.22 9.66 -7.36
CA PHE A 276 2.56 9.17 -7.63
C PHE A 276 3.56 10.01 -6.85
N ILE A 277 4.61 9.38 -6.35
CA ILE A 277 5.73 10.06 -5.70
C ILE A 277 6.87 10.08 -6.71
N LEU A 278 7.29 11.27 -7.12
CA LEU A 278 8.36 11.46 -8.09
C LEU A 278 9.55 12.09 -7.39
N GLU A 279 10.64 11.34 -7.32
CA GLU A 279 11.90 11.84 -6.78
C GLU A 279 12.51 12.92 -7.70
N PRO A 280 13.14 13.98 -7.15
CA PRO A 280 13.65 15.08 -7.97
C PRO A 280 14.74 14.66 -8.96
N TYR A 281 15.60 13.70 -8.58
CA TYR A 281 16.62 13.17 -9.48
C TYR A 281 15.97 12.51 -10.71
N TYR A 282 14.90 11.73 -10.50
CA TYR A 282 14.17 11.05 -11.56
C TYR A 282 13.55 12.03 -12.55
N ILE A 283 13.02 13.16 -12.05
CA ILE A 283 12.48 14.24 -12.90
C ILE A 283 13.56 14.86 -13.78
N LYS A 284 14.77 15.06 -13.24
CA LYS A 284 15.89 15.63 -14.00
C LYS A 284 16.43 14.68 -15.05
N GLU A 285 16.69 13.43 -14.67
CA GLU A 285 17.25 12.42 -15.57
C GLU A 285 16.33 12.14 -16.76
N ASN A 286 15.01 12.15 -16.53
CA ASN A 286 14.02 11.89 -17.57
C ASN A 286 13.52 13.15 -18.27
N GLU A 287 14.04 14.34 -17.92
CA GLU A 287 13.61 15.63 -18.47
C GLU A 287 12.08 15.78 -18.46
N LEU A 288 11.46 15.46 -17.32
CA LEU A 288 10.01 15.49 -17.17
C LEU A 288 9.50 16.93 -17.10
N TYR A 289 9.42 17.57 -18.26
CA TYR A 289 8.81 18.87 -18.43
C TYR A 289 7.30 18.69 -18.65
N LEU A 290 6.57 18.55 -17.54
CA LEU A 290 5.12 18.73 -17.49
C LEU A 290 4.72 20.06 -18.16
N GLU A 291 3.49 20.22 -18.65
CA GLU A 291 2.97 21.39 -19.40
C GLU A 291 3.58 22.76 -19.03
N SER A 292 3.56 23.73 -19.96
CA SER A 292 4.25 25.04 -19.86
C SER A 292 4.20 25.73 -18.49
N ILE A 293 3.10 25.58 -17.73
CA ILE A 293 2.90 26.13 -16.38
C ILE A 293 3.82 25.49 -15.32
N LEU A 294 4.14 24.20 -15.43
CA LEU A 294 5.02 23.49 -14.48
C LEU A 294 6.48 23.47 -14.94
N GLN A 295 6.78 23.64 -16.23
CA GLN A 295 8.15 23.58 -16.75
C GLN A 295 9.11 24.51 -16.01
N ASN A 296 8.70 25.75 -15.75
CA ASN A 296 9.57 26.73 -15.08
C ASN A 296 9.84 26.37 -13.62
N ARG A 297 8.89 25.71 -12.94
CA ARG A 297 9.06 25.22 -11.57
C ARG A 297 9.89 23.94 -11.51
N LEU A 298 9.69 23.02 -12.44
CA LEU A 298 10.42 21.75 -12.49
C LEU A 298 11.88 21.95 -12.93
N LYS A 299 12.14 22.89 -13.83
CA LYS A 299 13.51 23.25 -14.25
C LYS A 299 14.36 23.79 -13.11
N SER A 300 13.76 24.50 -12.15
CA SER A 300 14.47 25.10 -11.01
C SER A 300 14.55 24.19 -9.79
N ILE A 301 13.90 23.01 -9.80
CA ILE A 301 14.01 22.06 -8.70
C ILE A 301 15.44 21.53 -8.57
N SER A 302 15.98 21.54 -7.35
CA SER A 302 17.26 20.89 -7.05
C SER A 302 17.09 19.37 -7.04
N VAL A 303 18.14 18.61 -7.36
CA VAL A 303 18.15 17.14 -7.15
C VAL A 303 18.01 16.77 -5.66
N THR A 304 18.30 17.73 -4.78
CA THR A 304 18.18 17.59 -3.32
C THR A 304 16.84 18.13 -2.78
N ALA A 305 15.90 18.50 -3.66
CA ALA A 305 14.58 18.97 -3.22
C ALA A 305 13.78 17.82 -2.56
N ASN A 306 12.62 18.16 -1.99
CA ASN A 306 11.68 17.14 -1.54
C ASN A 306 11.01 16.45 -2.75
N PRO A 307 10.57 15.19 -2.61
CA PRO A 307 9.80 14.50 -3.65
C PRO A 307 8.56 15.29 -4.04
N LEU A 308 8.17 15.19 -5.31
CA LEU A 308 6.93 15.76 -5.82
C LEU A 308 5.82 14.71 -5.77
N ILE A 309 4.62 15.15 -5.39
CA ILE A 309 3.43 14.32 -5.51
C ILE A 309 2.70 14.72 -6.78
N LEU A 310 2.66 13.82 -7.75
CA LEU A 310 1.87 13.97 -8.96
C LEU A 310 0.49 13.36 -8.75
N VAL A 311 -0.55 14.13 -9.06
CA VAL A 311 -1.94 13.67 -9.01
C VAL A 311 -2.44 13.50 -10.44
N VAL A 312 -2.82 12.28 -10.80
CA VAL A 312 -3.36 11.93 -12.12
C VAL A 312 -4.77 11.41 -11.95
N ASN A 313 -5.74 12.02 -12.61
CA ASN A 313 -7.09 11.45 -12.62
C ASN A 313 -7.10 10.15 -13.44
N GLU A 314 -7.77 9.11 -12.93
CA GLU A 314 -7.90 7.80 -13.58
C GLU A 314 -8.50 7.92 -15.00
N SER A 315 -9.36 8.91 -15.24
CA SER A 315 -9.94 9.18 -16.57
C SER A 315 -8.98 9.91 -17.51
N ALA A 316 -7.95 10.56 -16.97
CA ALA A 316 -6.90 11.25 -17.72
C ALA A 316 -5.77 10.30 -18.14
N ILE A 317 -5.76 9.06 -17.65
CA ILE A 317 -4.90 7.99 -18.16
C ILE A 317 -5.43 7.64 -19.55
N LYS A 318 -4.96 8.39 -20.55
CA LYS A 318 -5.32 8.20 -21.94
C LYS A 318 -4.56 7.00 -22.50
N PHE A 319 -5.35 6.12 -23.11
CA PHE A 319 -4.98 4.86 -23.75
C PHE A 319 -4.09 5.03 -24.98
#